data_AF-A0A962WI33-F1
#
_entry.id   AF-A0A962WI33-F1
#
_cell.length_a   1.000
_cell.length_b   1.000
_cell.length_c   1.000
_cell.angle_alpha   90.00
_cell.angle_beta   90.00
_cell.angle_gamma   90.00
#
_symmetry.space_group_name_H-M   'P 1'
#
loop_
_entity.id
_entity.type
_entity.pdbx_description
1 polymer ?
#
loop_
_entity_poly.entity_id
_entity_poly.type
_entity_poly.pdbx_seq_one_letter_code
_entity_poly.pdbx_strand_id
1 'polypeptide(L)' 'MKQKSFAELEYDGKSRKTRRERFLEEMEQVVPWPMLLSAIEP' A
#
# COMPACT_ATOMS: atom_id res chain seq x y z
N MET A 1 -14.91 18.58 8.10
CA MET A 1 -15.25 17.74 6.93
C MET A 1 -13.93 17.45 6.21
N LYS A 2 -13.40 16.21 6.27
CA LYS A 2 -12.18 15.87 5.52
C LYS A 2 -12.57 15.66 4.07
N GLN A 3 -12.19 16.59 3.20
CA GLN A 3 -12.35 16.45 1.76
C GLN A 3 -11.47 15.28 1.30
N LYS A 4 -12.10 14.23 0.76
CA LYS A 4 -11.36 13.10 0.19
C LYS A 4 -10.64 13.57 -1.06
N SER A 5 -9.38 13.17 -1.21
CA SER A 5 -8.57 13.45 -2.39
C SER A 5 -9.09 12.66 -3.60
N PHE A 6 -8.80 13.13 -4.81
CA PHE A 6 -9.19 12.43 -6.04
C PHE A 6 -8.70 10.97 -6.09
N ALA A 7 -7.52 10.69 -5.53
CA ALA A 7 -6.98 9.34 -5.42
C ALA A 7 -7.81 8.43 -4.50
N GLU A 8 -8.33 8.96 -3.39
CA GLU A 8 -9.19 8.21 -2.46
C GLU A 8 -10.57 7.92 -3.08
N LEU A 9 -11.12 8.86 -3.86
CA LEU A 9 -12.40 8.65 -4.55
C LEU A 9 -12.30 7.61 -5.68
N GLU A 10 -11.17 7.57 -6.39
CA GLU A 10 -10.90 6.55 -7.41
C GLU A 10 -10.72 5.15 -6.80
N TYR A 11 -10.18 5.08 -5.58
CA TYR A 11 -9.99 3.84 -4.83
C TYR A 11 -11.30 3.31 -4.23
N ASP A 12 -12.13 4.19 -3.66
CA ASP A 12 -13.42 3.84 -3.03
C ASP A 12 -14.44 3.25 -4.03
N GLY A 13 -14.32 3.56 -5.33
CA GLY A 13 -15.21 3.04 -6.37
C GLY A 13 -14.86 1.64 -6.90
N LYS A 14 -13.68 1.09 -6.56
CA LYS A 14 -13.23 -0.24 -7.03
C LYS A 14 -13.65 -1.33 -6.05
N SER A 15 -14.76 -2.00 -6.34
CA SER A 15 -15.23 -3.16 -5.57
C SER A 15 -14.31 -4.37 -5.61
N ARG A 16 -13.33 -4.40 -6.53
CA ARG A 16 -12.42 -5.53 -6.72
C ARG A 16 -10.97 -5.07 -6.58
N LYS A 17 -10.28 -5.56 -5.55
CA LYS A 17 -8.84 -5.38 -5.41
C LYS A 17 -8.15 -5.84 -6.69
N THR A 18 -7.29 -4.99 -7.24
CA THR A 18 -6.49 -5.31 -8.41
C THR A 18 -5.46 -6.39 -8.05
N ARG A 19 -4.96 -7.11 -9.06
CA ARG A 19 -3.89 -8.11 -8.85
C ARG A 19 -2.64 -7.49 -8.21
N ARG A 20 -2.33 -6.23 -8.57
CA ARG A 20 -1.21 -5.47 -8.02
C ARG A 20 -1.43 -5.16 -6.54
N GLU A 21 -2.62 -4.70 -6.15
CA GLU A 21 -2.93 -4.41 -4.74
C GLU A 21 -2.79 -5.66 -3.88
N ARG A 22 -3.35 -6.79 -4.34
CA ARG A 22 -3.20 -8.06 -3.62
C ARG A 22 -1.74 -8.46 -3.45
N PHE A 23 -0.95 -8.35 -4.51
CA PHE A 23 0.47 -8.64 -4.46
C PHE A 23 1.21 -7.73 -3.48
N LEU A 24 0.92 -6.42 -3.48
CA LEU A 24 1.54 -5.48 -2.56
C LEU A 24 1.14 -5.74 -1.10
N GLU A 25 -0.12 -6.12 -0.84
CA GLU A 25 -0.57 -6.53 0.50
C GLU A 25 0.16 -7.78 0.99
N GLU A 26 0.36 -8.77 0.13
CA GLU A 26 1.15 -9.96 0.46
C GLU A 26 2.61 -9.59 0.73
N MET A 27 3.20 -8.71 -0.10
CA MET A 27 4.57 -8.22 0.08
C MET A 27 4.75 -7.50 1.42
N GLU A 28 3.78 -6.68 1.83
CA GLU A 28 3.85 -5.98 3.12
C GLU A 28 3.97 -6.94 4.32
N GLN A 29 3.42 -8.14 4.21
CA GLN A 29 3.49 -9.15 5.28
C GLN A 29 4.78 -9.97 5.25
N VAL A 30 5.33 -10.26 4.06
CA VAL A 30 6.49 -11.16 3.91
C VAL A 30 7.82 -10.42 3.86
N VAL A 31 7.82 -9.14 3.51
CA VAL A 31 9.05 -8.35 3.40
C VAL A 31 9.51 -7.93 4.80
N PRO A 32 10.77 -8.20 5.19
CA PRO A 32 11.31 -7.81 6.49
C PRO A 32 11.72 -6.32 6.48
N TRP A 33 10.74 -5.43 6.37
CA TRP A 33 10.95 -3.99 6.27
C TRP A 33 11.88 -3.40 7.34
N PRO A 34 11.79 -3.76 8.63
CA PRO A 34 12.68 -3.20 9.65
C PRO A 34 14.17 -3.49 9.37
N MET A 35 14.49 -4.69 8.88
CA MET A 35 15.87 -5.05 8.56
C MET A 35 16.38 -4.30 7.33
N LEU A 36 15.55 -4.19 6.29
CA LEU A 36 15.90 -3.49 5.06
C LEU A 36 16.11 -2.00 5.30
N LEU A 37 15.24 -1.38 6.12
CA LEU A 37 15.36 0.02 6.50
C LEU A 37 16.65 0.26 7.30
N SER A 38 16.95 -0.60 8.29
CA SER A 38 18.19 -0.49 9.06
C SER A 38 19.45 -0.65 8.21
N ALA A 39 19.40 -1.46 7.16
CA ALA A 39 20.54 -1.64 6.23
C ALA A 39 20.83 -0.41 5.36
N ILE A 40 19.87 0.51 5.20
CA ILE A 40 20.01 1.73 4.39
C ILE A 40 20.06 3.01 5.24
N GLU A 41 20.05 2.89 6.56
CA GLU A 41 20.28 4.04 7.45
C GLU A 41 21.74 4.55 7.29
N PRO A 42 21.97 5.88 7.33
CA PRO A 42 23.28 6.50 7.06
C PRO A 42 24.39 6.13 8.05
#